data_AF-R1G8K9-F1
#
_entry.id   AF-R1G8K9-F1
#
_cell.length_a   1.000
_cell.length_b   1.000
_cell.length_c   1.000
_cell.angle_alpha   90.00
_cell.angle_beta   90.00
_cell.angle_gamma   90.00
#
_symmetry.space_group_name_H-M   'P 1'
#
loop_
_entity.id
_entity.type
_entity.pdbx_description
1 polymer ?
#
loop_
_entity_poly.entity_id
_entity_poly.type
_entity_poly.pdbx_seq_one_letter_code
_entity_poly.pdbx_strand_id
1 'polypeptide(L)'
;MPLNPARAHALLFDVFGTCVDWRSTVTTALHDQARTTLNDPTASLATAVRLRATDLTFDDWGRFAQEWRNEYMKFTRGLAKALQEAEKPGGPPSSPAAFKSVDQHHLDSLKELLQRWRLDGLWTPAQVQRLSLVWHHLAPWPDAPAGVEGLNAIPLPGGAAGGDGEGEARLTTATLSNGNTALLLDLTAHARLPFTRVFSAEDFAAYKPHPKVYLGAVERLGLRPEECVLRQ
;
A
#
# COMPACT_ATOMS: atom_id res chain seq x y z
N MET A 1 -9.34 16.79 21.86
CA MET A 1 -10.80 16.64 22.04
C MET A 1 -11.13 15.18 21.70
N PRO A 2 -11.89 14.43 22.51
CA PRO A 2 -12.25 13.06 22.17
C PRO A 2 -13.09 13.04 20.88
N LEU A 3 -12.86 12.03 20.05
CA LEU A 3 -13.67 11.74 18.86
C LEU A 3 -15.14 11.62 19.27
N ASN A 4 -16.02 12.42 18.67
CA ASN A 4 -17.47 12.24 18.79
C ASN A 4 -17.93 11.42 17.58
N PRO A 5 -18.26 10.12 17.75
CA PRO A 5 -18.69 9.28 16.63
C PRO A 5 -19.92 9.83 15.90
N ALA A 6 -20.76 10.61 16.59
CA ALA A 6 -21.93 11.26 16.01
C ALA A 6 -21.58 12.43 15.05
N ARG A 7 -20.30 12.80 14.93
CA ARG A 7 -19.80 13.85 14.01
C ARG A 7 -18.89 13.29 12.91
N ALA A 8 -18.62 11.99 12.90
CA ALA A 8 -17.79 11.38 11.88
C ALA A 8 -18.58 11.27 10.56
N HIS A 9 -18.12 11.96 9.53
CA HIS A 9 -18.70 11.93 8.19
C HIS A 9 -17.84 11.11 7.21
N ALA A 10 -16.56 10.92 7.53
CA ALA A 10 -15.67 10.04 6.77
C ALA A 10 -14.77 9.17 7.65
N LEU A 11 -14.56 7.94 7.19
CA LEU A 11 -13.55 7.02 7.69
C LEU A 11 -12.47 6.81 6.63
N LEU A 12 -11.26 7.24 6.96
CA LEU A 12 -10.05 7.06 6.17
C LEU A 12 -9.33 5.81 6.66
N PHE A 13 -8.77 5.03 5.75
CA PHE A 13 -8.13 3.75 6.05
C PHE A 13 -6.69 3.73 5.55
N ASP A 14 -5.74 3.48 6.45
CA ASP A 14 -4.56 2.75 6.02
C ASP A 14 -4.98 1.39 5.45
N VAL A 15 -4.24 0.87 4.47
CA VAL A 15 -4.65 -0.33 3.73
C VAL A 15 -3.75 -1.52 4.08
N PHE A 16 -2.44 -1.37 3.96
CA PHE A 16 -1.49 -2.48 4.08
C PHE A 16 -1.28 -2.91 5.54
N GLY A 17 -1.82 -4.06 5.91
CA GLY A 17 -1.81 -4.59 7.27
C GLY A 17 -3.09 -4.28 8.04
N THR A 18 -3.72 -3.15 7.73
CA THR A 18 -5.03 -2.76 8.32
C THR A 18 -6.19 -3.49 7.67
N CYS A 19 -6.22 -3.57 6.33
CA CYS A 19 -7.31 -4.20 5.56
C CYS A 19 -6.89 -5.49 4.85
N VAL A 20 -5.58 -5.67 4.62
CA VAL A 20 -5.03 -6.80 3.85
C VAL A 20 -3.86 -7.47 4.56
N ASP A 21 -3.78 -8.79 4.44
CA ASP A 21 -2.67 -9.62 4.92
C ASP A 21 -1.52 -9.63 3.92
N TRP A 22 -0.78 -8.53 3.90
CA TRP A 22 0.38 -8.42 3.01
C TRP A 22 1.44 -9.50 3.30
N ARG A 23 1.62 -9.90 4.56
CA ARG A 23 2.75 -10.75 4.96
C ARG A 23 2.58 -12.16 4.44
N SER A 24 1.41 -12.76 4.66
CA SER A 24 1.15 -14.13 4.20
C SER A 24 1.07 -14.19 2.67
N THR A 25 0.41 -13.22 2.03
CA THR A 25 0.27 -13.20 0.56
C THR A 25 1.63 -13.06 -0.13
N VAL A 26 2.47 -12.09 0.28
CA VAL A 26 3.78 -11.88 -0.35
C VAL A 26 4.71 -13.07 -0.10
N THR A 27 4.73 -13.61 1.11
CA THR A 27 5.56 -14.78 1.45
C THR A 27 5.18 -15.98 0.58
N THR A 28 3.88 -16.27 0.47
CA THR A 28 3.36 -17.37 -0.34
C THR A 28 3.70 -17.20 -1.81
N ALA A 29 3.49 -15.99 -2.37
CA ALA A 29 3.80 -15.72 -3.77
C ALA A 29 5.29 -15.90 -4.10
N LEU A 30 6.19 -15.42 -3.24
CA LEU A 30 7.64 -15.60 -3.40
C LEU A 30 8.02 -17.09 -3.37
N HIS A 31 7.55 -17.82 -2.36
CA HIS A 31 7.83 -19.23 -2.16
C HIS A 31 7.30 -20.08 -3.34
N ASP A 32 6.05 -19.87 -3.74
CA ASP A 32 5.43 -20.67 -4.80
C ASP A 32 6.02 -20.37 -6.16
N GLN A 33 6.36 -19.10 -6.45
CA GLN A 33 7.04 -18.73 -7.68
C GLN A 33 8.46 -19.31 -7.73
N ALA A 34 9.18 -19.37 -6.60
CA ALA A 34 10.49 -20.01 -6.53
C ALA A 34 10.40 -21.52 -6.81
N ARG A 35 9.44 -22.20 -6.16
CA ARG A 35 9.18 -23.64 -6.38
C ARG A 35 8.80 -23.94 -7.82
N THR A 36 7.94 -23.11 -8.41
CA THR A 36 7.54 -23.23 -9.83
C THR A 36 8.77 -23.15 -10.72
N THR A 37 9.65 -22.17 -10.50
CA THR A 37 10.87 -22.00 -11.30
C THR A 37 11.89 -23.13 -11.09
N LEU A 38 12.04 -23.63 -9.85
CA LEU A 38 12.94 -24.75 -9.57
C LEU A 38 12.49 -26.06 -10.24
N ASN A 39 11.18 -26.27 -10.38
CA ASN A 39 10.59 -27.45 -11.01
C ASN A 39 10.41 -27.31 -12.54
N ASP A 40 10.66 -26.14 -13.11
CA ASP A 40 10.59 -25.92 -14.56
C ASP A 40 11.84 -26.49 -15.25
N PRO A 41 11.71 -27.53 -16.10
CA PRO A 41 12.84 -28.14 -16.80
C PRO A 41 13.47 -27.20 -17.84
N THR A 42 12.79 -26.12 -18.22
CA THR A 42 13.28 -25.12 -19.16
C THR A 42 14.03 -23.97 -18.49
N ALA A 43 13.95 -23.87 -17.16
CA ALA A 43 14.62 -22.81 -16.40
C ALA A 43 16.14 -23.02 -16.39
N SER A 44 16.85 -22.18 -17.15
CA SER A 44 18.30 -22.09 -17.13
C SER A 44 18.77 -21.28 -15.91
N LEU A 45 19.14 -22.00 -14.83
CA LEU A 45 19.60 -21.41 -13.58
C LEU A 45 21.06 -21.78 -13.33
N ALA A 46 21.86 -20.81 -12.87
CA ALA A 46 23.19 -21.11 -12.35
C ALA A 46 23.08 -22.10 -11.16
N THR A 47 23.98 -23.08 -11.10
CA THR A 47 23.96 -24.12 -10.05
C THR A 47 23.90 -23.54 -8.64
N ALA A 48 24.68 -22.47 -8.38
CA ALA A 48 24.68 -21.81 -7.07
C ALA A 48 23.31 -21.20 -6.70
N VAL A 49 22.60 -20.61 -7.66
CA VAL A 49 21.27 -20.02 -7.45
C VAL A 49 20.24 -21.12 -7.21
N ARG A 50 20.29 -22.21 -7.99
CA ARG A 50 19.42 -23.37 -7.82
C ARG A 50 19.57 -23.99 -6.43
N LEU A 51 20.81 -24.24 -5.98
CA LEU A 51 21.08 -24.75 -4.65
C LEU A 51 20.60 -23.77 -3.58
N ARG A 52 20.97 -22.48 -3.69
CA ARG A 52 20.56 -21.46 -2.73
C ARG A 52 19.04 -21.39 -2.58
N ALA A 53 18.29 -21.34 -3.68
CA ALA A 53 16.84 -21.26 -3.64
C ALA A 53 16.19 -22.56 -3.13
N THR A 54 16.81 -23.72 -3.37
CA THR A 54 16.33 -25.02 -2.85
C THR A 54 16.49 -25.12 -1.33
N ASP A 55 17.55 -24.52 -0.78
CA ASP A 55 17.81 -24.52 0.67
C ASP A 55 16.90 -23.56 1.46
N LEU A 56 16.21 -22.63 0.79
CA LEU A 56 15.31 -21.69 1.46
C LEU A 56 14.00 -22.35 1.88
N THR A 57 13.69 -22.25 3.17
CA THR A 57 12.42 -22.68 3.75
C THR A 57 11.33 -21.62 3.53
N PHE A 58 10.07 -21.96 3.85
CA PHE A 58 8.99 -20.97 3.86
C PHE A 58 9.29 -19.80 4.81
N ASP A 59 9.91 -20.07 5.97
CA ASP A 59 10.29 -19.03 6.94
C ASP A 59 11.38 -18.10 6.40
N ASP A 60 12.31 -18.61 5.58
CA ASP A 60 13.28 -17.79 4.87
C ASP A 60 12.60 -16.80 3.92
N TRP A 61 11.62 -17.26 3.15
CA TRP A 61 10.82 -16.38 2.28
C TRP A 61 10.00 -15.38 3.10
N GLY A 62 9.55 -15.76 4.30
CA GLY A 62 8.90 -14.84 5.23
C GLY A 62 9.84 -13.75 5.75
N ARG A 63 11.12 -14.08 5.98
CA ARG A 63 12.16 -13.09 6.30
C ARG A 63 12.45 -12.17 5.12
N PHE A 64 12.54 -12.73 3.91
CA PHE A 64 12.71 -11.96 2.67
C PHE A 64 11.57 -10.95 2.50
N ALA A 65 10.31 -11.39 2.62
CA ALA A 65 9.14 -10.52 2.50
C ALA A 65 9.15 -9.40 3.56
N GLN A 66 9.57 -9.71 4.79
CA GLN A 66 9.71 -8.72 5.85
C GLN A 66 10.81 -7.69 5.55
N GLU A 67 11.97 -8.11 5.03
CA GLU A 67 13.03 -7.19 4.62
C GLU A 67 12.57 -6.27 3.49
N TRP A 68 11.80 -6.81 2.53
CA TRP A 68 11.20 -6.01 1.45
C TRP A 68 10.24 -4.94 1.99
N ARG A 69 9.38 -5.32 2.95
CA ARG A 69 8.51 -4.37 3.65
C ARG A 69 9.32 -3.32 4.41
N ASN A 70 10.43 -3.70 5.03
CA ASN A 70 11.31 -2.77 5.75
C ASN A 70 11.95 -1.75 4.80
N GLU A 71 12.37 -2.15 3.59
CA GLU A 71 12.87 -1.21 2.59
C GLU A 71 11.81 -0.19 2.17
N TYR A 72 10.55 -0.61 2.00
CA TYR A 72 9.43 0.30 1.79
C TYR A 72 9.28 1.30 2.96
N MET A 73 9.32 0.82 4.21
CA MET A 73 9.16 1.70 5.38
C MET A 73 10.29 2.73 5.50
N LYS A 74 11.54 2.34 5.21
CA LYS A 74 12.69 3.25 5.16
C LYS A 74 12.50 4.31 4.09
N PHE A 75 12.08 3.90 2.90
CA PHE A 75 11.83 4.79 1.77
C PHE A 75 10.77 5.84 2.06
N THR A 76 9.56 5.44 2.46
CA THR A 76 8.46 6.39 2.66
C THR A 76 8.73 7.33 3.85
N ARG A 77 9.29 6.82 4.95
CA ARG A 77 9.65 7.65 6.11
C ARG A 77 10.80 8.60 5.81
N GLY A 78 11.80 8.12 5.05
CA GLY A 78 12.93 8.94 4.62
C GLY A 78 12.49 10.12 3.77
N LEU A 79 11.63 9.89 2.77
CA LEU A 79 11.08 10.94 1.92
C LEU A 79 10.14 11.88 2.69
N ALA A 80 9.29 11.36 3.57
CA ALA A 80 8.43 12.19 4.41
C ALA A 80 9.26 13.12 5.31
N LYS A 81 10.32 12.60 5.93
CA LYS A 81 11.24 13.40 6.75
C LYS A 81 11.99 14.44 5.91
N ALA A 82 12.52 14.05 4.74
CA ALA A 82 13.26 14.96 3.87
C ALA A 82 12.39 16.13 3.40
N LEU A 83 11.12 15.86 3.04
CA LEU A 83 10.16 16.90 2.68
C LEU A 83 9.90 17.83 3.87
N GLN A 84 9.67 17.26 5.05
CA GLN A 84 9.44 18.06 6.27
C GLN A 84 10.64 18.95 6.62
N GLU A 85 11.88 18.49 6.42
CA GLU A 85 13.08 19.32 6.62
C GLU A 85 13.22 20.42 5.57
N ALA A 86 12.87 20.15 4.31
CA ALA A 86 12.93 21.14 3.23
C ALA A 86 11.89 22.26 3.40
N GLU A 87 10.72 21.97 3.98
CA GLU A 87 9.65 22.95 4.22
C GLU A 87 9.93 23.87 5.44
N LYS A 88 10.96 23.60 6.25
CA LYS A 88 11.32 24.47 7.38
C LYS A 88 11.94 25.80 6.91
N PRO A 89 11.81 26.88 7.69
CA PRO A 89 12.53 28.12 7.43
C PRO A 89 14.05 27.87 7.35
N GLY A 90 14.67 28.16 6.21
CA GLY A 90 16.09 27.89 5.96
C GLY A 90 16.43 26.43 5.63
N GLY A 91 15.42 25.61 5.30
CA GLY A 91 15.61 24.22 4.86
C GLY A 91 16.42 24.10 3.56
N PRO A 92 16.99 22.91 3.29
CA PRO A 92 17.70 22.66 2.04
C PRO A 92 16.76 22.84 0.84
N PRO A 93 17.26 23.29 -0.33
CA PRO A 93 16.44 23.42 -1.51
C PRO A 93 15.81 22.06 -1.86
N SER A 94 14.48 22.04 -2.01
CA SER A 94 13.80 20.86 -2.52
C SER A 94 14.19 20.66 -3.97
N SER A 95 15.05 19.69 -4.26
CA SER A 95 15.26 19.28 -5.66
C SER A 95 13.94 18.72 -6.21
N PRO A 96 13.53 19.09 -7.43
CA PRO A 96 12.41 18.46 -8.12
C PRO A 96 12.81 17.06 -8.62
N ALA A 97 13.32 16.21 -7.72
CA ALA A 97 13.44 14.80 -8.03
C ALA A 97 12.03 14.28 -8.32
N ALA A 98 11.83 13.66 -9.49
CA ALA A 98 10.56 13.07 -9.85
C ALA A 98 10.06 12.20 -8.68
N PHE A 99 8.81 12.41 -8.26
CA PHE A 99 8.20 11.64 -7.18
C PHE A 99 8.29 10.15 -7.54
N LYS A 100 9.13 9.41 -6.80
CA LYS A 100 9.28 7.97 -7.01
C LYS A 100 8.05 7.27 -6.45
N SER A 101 7.35 6.50 -7.27
CA SER A 101 6.19 5.72 -6.84
C SER A 101 6.59 4.54 -5.94
N VAL A 102 5.63 4.03 -5.18
CA VAL A 102 5.83 2.83 -4.36
C VAL A 102 6.10 1.61 -5.23
N ASP A 103 5.44 1.45 -6.38
CA ASP A 103 5.73 0.36 -7.33
C ASP A 103 7.17 0.37 -7.83
N GLN A 104 7.68 1.54 -8.22
CA GLN A 104 9.07 1.64 -8.66
C GLN A 104 10.02 1.28 -7.51
N HIS A 105 9.72 1.72 -6.29
CA HIS A 105 10.52 1.36 -5.13
C HIS A 105 10.45 -0.13 -4.80
N HIS A 106 9.27 -0.76 -4.89
CA HIS A 106 9.12 -2.20 -4.70
C HIS A 106 9.94 -2.99 -5.73
N LEU A 107 9.93 -2.60 -7.00
CA LEU A 107 10.75 -3.24 -8.04
C LEU A 107 12.25 -3.10 -7.76
N ASP A 108 12.72 -1.88 -7.44
CA ASP A 108 14.13 -1.62 -7.21
C ASP A 108 14.65 -2.39 -5.98
N SER A 109 13.90 -2.33 -4.86
CA SER A 109 14.25 -3.04 -3.64
C SER A 109 14.17 -4.56 -3.79
N LEU A 110 13.26 -5.10 -4.62
CA LEU A 110 13.23 -6.52 -4.95
C LEU A 110 14.51 -6.96 -5.66
N LYS A 111 14.98 -6.18 -6.65
CA LYS A 111 16.24 -6.47 -7.36
C LYS A 111 17.44 -6.46 -6.41
N GLU A 112 17.52 -5.47 -5.53
CA GLU A 112 18.59 -5.38 -4.52
C GLU A 112 18.53 -6.55 -3.53
N LEU A 113 17.34 -6.95 -3.09
CA LEU A 113 17.16 -8.07 -2.19
C LEU A 113 17.54 -9.40 -2.84
N LEU A 114 17.18 -9.61 -4.10
CA LEU A 114 17.61 -10.79 -4.86
C LEU A 114 19.14 -10.91 -4.89
N GLN A 115 19.85 -9.81 -5.11
CA GLN A 115 21.31 -9.80 -5.05
C GLN A 115 21.83 -10.11 -3.64
N ARG A 116 21.30 -9.44 -2.60
CA ARG A 116 21.71 -9.65 -1.19
C ARG A 116 21.50 -11.09 -0.73
N TRP A 117 20.40 -11.72 -1.16
CA TRP A 117 20.06 -13.10 -0.82
C TRP A 117 20.73 -14.13 -1.71
N ARG A 118 21.54 -13.68 -2.70
CA ARG A 118 22.23 -14.51 -3.70
C ARG A 118 21.26 -15.32 -4.57
N LEU A 119 20.16 -14.68 -4.95
CA LEU A 119 19.10 -15.18 -5.80
C LEU A 119 19.03 -14.44 -7.15
N ASP A 120 20.04 -13.62 -7.48
CA ASP A 120 20.13 -12.97 -8.79
C ASP A 120 20.12 -14.03 -9.90
N GLY A 121 19.27 -13.84 -10.91
CA GLY A 121 19.04 -14.82 -11.97
C GLY A 121 18.09 -15.98 -11.60
N LEU A 122 17.52 -16.02 -10.38
CA LEU A 122 16.45 -16.99 -10.05
C LEU A 122 15.22 -16.77 -10.95
N TRP A 123 14.91 -15.51 -11.22
CA TRP A 123 13.80 -15.11 -12.07
C TRP A 123 14.30 -14.20 -13.19
N THR A 124 13.69 -14.34 -14.37
CA THR A 124 13.91 -13.42 -15.50
C THR A 124 13.50 -12.00 -15.14
N PRO A 125 14.03 -10.96 -15.84
CA PRO A 125 13.63 -9.57 -15.58
C PRO A 125 12.11 -9.35 -15.66
N ALA A 126 11.43 -10.03 -16.59
CA ALA A 126 9.97 -9.95 -16.73
C ALA A 126 9.23 -10.63 -15.56
N GLN A 127 9.74 -11.74 -15.03
CA GLN A 127 9.19 -12.37 -13.82
C GLN A 127 9.41 -11.50 -12.59
N VAL A 128 10.59 -10.88 -12.43
CA VAL A 128 10.86 -9.93 -11.33
C VAL A 128 9.90 -8.73 -11.39
N GLN A 129 9.67 -8.17 -12.58
CA GLN A 129 8.71 -7.08 -12.76
C GLN A 129 7.27 -7.50 -12.44
N ARG A 130 6.83 -8.70 -12.83
CA ARG A 130 5.50 -9.19 -12.45
C ARG A 130 5.41 -9.44 -10.94
N LEU A 131 6.45 -10.02 -10.35
CA LEU A 131 6.49 -10.34 -8.93
C LEU A 131 6.53 -9.07 -8.07
N SER A 132 7.13 -7.97 -8.55
CA SER A 132 7.05 -6.68 -7.85
C SER A 132 5.63 -6.14 -7.74
N LEU A 133 4.71 -6.58 -8.60
CA LEU A 133 3.29 -6.21 -8.55
C LEU A 133 2.45 -7.10 -7.62
N VAL A 134 3.05 -8.06 -6.90
CA VAL A 134 2.33 -8.87 -5.89
C VAL A 134 1.56 -8.02 -4.88
N TRP A 135 2.07 -6.81 -4.59
CA TRP A 135 1.45 -5.84 -3.68
C TRP A 135 0.10 -5.29 -4.19
N HIS A 136 -0.25 -5.50 -5.46
CA HIS A 136 -1.55 -5.17 -6.06
C HIS A 136 -2.60 -6.26 -5.79
N HIS A 137 -2.20 -7.44 -5.34
CA HIS A 137 -3.07 -8.62 -5.27
C HIS A 137 -2.96 -9.29 -3.89
N LEU A 138 -3.16 -8.48 -2.85
CA LEU A 138 -3.08 -8.92 -1.46
C LEU A 138 -4.42 -9.45 -0.98
N ALA A 139 -4.41 -10.56 -0.25
CA ALA A 139 -5.62 -11.11 0.33
C ALA A 139 -6.17 -10.14 1.42
N PRO A 140 -7.48 -9.84 1.43
CA PRO A 140 -8.07 -9.09 2.52
C PRO A 140 -8.06 -9.90 3.82
N TRP A 141 -8.08 -9.22 4.96
CA TRP A 141 -8.53 -9.87 6.19
C TRP A 141 -9.99 -10.32 6.04
N PRO A 142 -10.41 -11.45 6.65
CA PRO A 142 -11.73 -12.03 6.41
C PRO A 142 -12.91 -11.07 6.69
N ASP A 143 -12.74 -10.14 7.62
CA ASP A 143 -13.73 -9.15 8.03
C ASP A 143 -13.73 -7.88 7.16
N ALA A 144 -12.62 -7.57 6.47
CA ALA A 144 -12.44 -6.25 5.85
C ALA A 144 -13.46 -5.93 4.74
N PRO A 145 -13.80 -6.82 3.78
CA PRO A 145 -14.76 -6.52 2.73
C PRO A 145 -16.16 -6.21 3.28
N ALA A 146 -16.70 -7.10 4.11
CA ALA A 146 -18.01 -6.94 4.73
C ALA A 146 -18.03 -5.77 5.72
N GLY A 147 -16.93 -5.51 6.42
CA GLY A 147 -16.77 -4.38 7.32
C GLY A 147 -16.88 -3.05 6.57
N VAL A 148 -16.13 -2.88 5.47
CA VAL A 148 -16.19 -1.65 4.65
C VAL A 148 -17.57 -1.49 4.01
N GLU A 149 -18.18 -2.58 3.52
CA GLU A 149 -19.54 -2.56 2.99
C GLU A 149 -20.57 -2.10 4.04
N GLY A 150 -20.49 -2.64 5.26
CA GLY A 150 -21.35 -2.24 6.37
C GLY A 150 -21.17 -0.78 6.76
N LEU A 151 -19.93 -0.27 6.73
CA LEU A 151 -19.64 1.14 6.99
C LEU A 151 -20.23 2.07 5.93
N ASN A 152 -20.17 1.70 4.65
CA ASN A 152 -20.80 2.45 3.56
C ASN A 152 -22.32 2.55 3.70
N ALA A 153 -22.95 1.62 4.43
CA ALA A 153 -24.38 1.60 4.63
C ALA A 153 -24.87 2.54 5.75
N ILE A 154 -23.97 3.10 6.56
CA ILE A 154 -24.31 3.94 7.71
C ILE A 154 -24.86 5.30 7.24
N PRO A 155 -26.12 5.66 7.57
CA PRO A 155 -26.68 6.98 7.27
C PRO A 155 -26.03 8.06 8.14
N LEU A 156 -25.85 9.26 7.58
CA LEU A 156 -25.37 10.43 8.31
C LEU A 156 -26.55 11.33 8.73
N PRO A 157 -26.63 11.74 10.00
CA PRO A 157 -27.68 12.64 10.44
C PRO A 157 -27.49 14.06 9.86
N GLY A 158 -28.51 14.58 9.18
CA GLY A 158 -28.59 15.99 8.78
C GLY A 158 -27.96 16.37 7.42
N GLY A 159 -27.58 15.41 6.58
CA GLY A 159 -27.05 15.69 5.24
C GLY A 159 -28.12 15.69 4.15
N ALA A 160 -28.35 16.84 3.51
CA ALA A 160 -28.93 16.89 2.17
C ALA A 160 -27.93 16.24 1.19
N ALA A 161 -28.43 15.40 0.29
CA ALA A 161 -27.65 14.84 -0.81
C ALA A 161 -26.89 15.96 -1.54
N GLY A 162 -25.57 15.87 -1.56
CA GLY A 162 -24.76 16.71 -2.44
C GLY A 162 -25.07 16.31 -3.88
N GLY A 163 -25.84 17.13 -4.59
CA GLY A 163 -26.02 17.11 -6.04
C GLY A 163 -26.72 15.88 -6.61
N ASP A 164 -27.98 16.07 -7.00
CA ASP A 164 -28.65 15.35 -8.10
C ASP A 164 -29.33 13.99 -7.80
N GLY A 165 -29.73 13.69 -6.55
CA GLY A 165 -30.58 12.51 -6.29
C GLY A 165 -31.14 12.39 -4.88
N GLU A 166 -32.38 11.94 -4.77
CA GLU A 166 -33.21 11.77 -3.57
C GLU A 166 -32.71 10.65 -2.61
N GLY A 167 -31.45 10.72 -2.16
CA GLY A 167 -30.84 9.74 -1.25
C GLY A 167 -30.41 10.33 0.10
N GLU A 168 -30.56 9.56 1.18
CA GLU A 168 -29.95 9.90 2.48
C GLU A 168 -28.42 9.91 2.37
N ALA A 169 -27.77 10.95 2.90
CA ALA A 169 -26.32 11.02 2.96
C ALA A 169 -25.75 9.85 3.80
N ARG A 170 -24.65 9.25 3.34
CA ARG A 170 -24.02 8.09 3.99
C ARG A 170 -22.56 8.34 4.34
N LEU A 171 -22.06 7.57 5.30
CA LEU A 171 -20.67 7.62 5.75
C LEU A 171 -19.73 7.36 4.57
N THR A 172 -18.78 8.26 4.35
CA THR A 172 -17.77 8.09 3.30
C THR A 172 -16.64 7.21 3.80
N THR A 173 -16.33 6.11 3.12
CA THR A 173 -15.11 5.35 3.37
C THR A 173 -14.07 5.65 2.28
N ALA A 174 -12.83 5.88 2.69
CA ALA A 174 -11.75 6.15 1.74
C ALA A 174 -10.46 5.45 2.12
N THR A 175 -9.69 5.01 1.13
CA THR A 175 -8.27 4.73 1.40
C THR A 175 -7.55 6.03 1.72
N LEU A 176 -6.55 5.97 2.59
CA LEU A 176 -5.52 6.97 2.75
C LEU A 176 -4.18 6.24 2.93
N SER A 177 -3.61 5.80 1.81
CA SER A 177 -2.46 4.89 1.78
C SER A 177 -1.27 5.51 1.06
N ASN A 178 -0.08 5.04 1.41
CA ASN A 178 1.16 5.41 0.74
C ASN A 178 1.33 4.76 -0.64
N GLY A 179 0.60 3.67 -0.94
CA GLY A 179 0.64 3.06 -2.27
C GLY A 179 0.19 4.05 -3.35
N ASN A 180 0.81 4.01 -4.53
CA ASN A 180 0.40 4.82 -5.68
C ASN A 180 -0.99 4.42 -6.20
N THR A 181 -1.60 5.28 -7.02
CA THR A 181 -3.03 5.16 -7.35
C THR A 181 -3.35 3.86 -8.10
N ALA A 182 -2.52 3.47 -9.07
CA ALA A 182 -2.70 2.21 -9.81
C ALA A 182 -2.68 0.98 -8.88
N LEU A 183 -1.72 0.93 -7.94
CA LEU A 183 -1.65 -0.12 -6.92
C LEU A 183 -2.95 -0.21 -6.13
N LEU A 184 -3.41 0.91 -5.58
CA LEU A 184 -4.60 0.91 -4.73
C LEU A 184 -5.86 0.49 -5.48
N LEU A 185 -6.01 0.89 -6.75
CA LEU A 185 -7.15 0.49 -7.58
C LEU A 185 -7.16 -1.03 -7.84
N ASP A 186 -6.01 -1.60 -8.21
CA ASP A 186 -5.90 -3.05 -8.42
C ASP A 186 -6.13 -3.83 -7.13
N LEU A 187 -5.58 -3.33 -6.00
CA LEU A 187 -5.71 -3.96 -4.69
C LEU A 187 -7.17 -3.95 -4.21
N THR A 188 -7.86 -2.82 -4.27
CA THR A 188 -9.26 -2.75 -3.81
C THR A 188 -10.17 -3.58 -4.69
N ALA A 189 -9.91 -3.64 -6.01
CA ALA A 189 -10.63 -4.52 -6.93
C ALA A 189 -10.38 -6.01 -6.62
N HIS A 190 -9.12 -6.42 -6.45
CA HIS A 190 -8.73 -7.80 -6.14
C HIS A 190 -9.31 -8.25 -4.80
N ALA A 191 -9.14 -7.42 -3.76
CA ALA A 191 -9.57 -7.71 -2.40
C ALA A 191 -11.06 -7.44 -2.16
N ARG A 192 -11.79 -6.95 -3.17
CA ARG A 192 -13.22 -6.58 -3.10
C ARG A 192 -13.51 -5.63 -1.94
N LEU A 193 -12.68 -4.62 -1.76
CA LEU A 193 -12.84 -3.60 -0.72
C LEU A 193 -13.62 -2.42 -1.31
N PRO A 194 -14.93 -2.26 -1.02
CA PRO A 194 -15.79 -1.31 -1.71
C PRO A 194 -15.63 0.12 -1.17
N PHE A 195 -14.40 0.61 -1.02
CA PHE A 195 -14.19 1.99 -0.60
C PHE A 195 -14.86 2.98 -1.56
N THR A 196 -15.60 3.94 -1.02
CA THR A 196 -16.31 4.94 -1.84
C THR A 196 -15.35 5.96 -2.49
N ARG A 197 -14.14 6.11 -1.94
CA ARG A 197 -13.08 6.97 -2.44
C ARG A 197 -11.73 6.27 -2.33
N VAL A 198 -10.81 6.57 -3.23
CA VAL A 198 -9.42 6.12 -3.16
C VAL A 198 -8.53 7.35 -3.10
N PHE A 199 -7.85 7.57 -1.97
CA PHE A 199 -6.78 8.55 -1.87
C PHE A 199 -5.43 7.87 -1.71
N SER A 200 -4.53 8.28 -2.60
CA SER A 200 -3.12 7.90 -2.62
C SER A 200 -2.28 9.05 -2.10
N ALA A 201 -1.23 8.74 -1.36
CA ALA A 201 -0.20 9.69 -0.94
C ALA A 201 0.46 10.40 -2.15
N GLU A 202 0.54 9.70 -3.29
CA GLU A 202 1.00 10.25 -4.58
C GLU A 202 0.21 11.50 -4.99
N ASP A 203 -1.11 11.51 -4.75
CA ASP A 203 -1.96 12.61 -5.14
C ASP A 203 -1.63 13.92 -4.39
N PHE A 204 -0.87 13.83 -3.29
CA PHE A 204 -0.44 14.96 -2.46
C PHE A 204 1.06 15.22 -2.58
N ALA A 205 1.75 14.48 -3.45
CA ALA A 205 3.21 14.51 -3.62
C ALA A 205 3.98 14.41 -2.30
N ALA A 206 3.49 13.61 -1.36
CA ALA A 206 4.08 13.41 -0.04
C ALA A 206 3.72 12.03 0.48
N TYR A 207 4.57 11.42 1.31
CA TYR A 207 4.27 10.15 1.97
C TYR A 207 3.86 10.36 3.44
N LYS A 208 2.97 9.52 3.96
CA LYS A 208 2.71 9.42 5.41
C LYS A 208 4.03 9.12 6.14
N PRO A 209 4.28 9.74 7.32
CA PRO A 209 3.32 10.50 8.13
C PRO A 209 3.31 12.02 7.88
N HIS A 210 3.67 12.50 6.68
CA HIS A 210 3.64 13.94 6.39
C HIS A 210 2.22 14.54 6.53
N PRO A 211 2.02 15.67 7.25
CA PRO A 211 0.71 16.28 7.48
C PRO A 211 -0.12 16.53 6.22
N LYS A 212 0.58 16.90 5.12
CA LYS A 212 -0.02 17.18 3.81
C LYS A 212 -0.92 16.06 3.27
N VAL A 213 -0.59 14.80 3.56
CA VAL A 213 -1.39 13.66 3.10
C VAL A 213 -2.75 13.64 3.81
N TYR A 214 -2.77 13.85 5.12
CA TYR A 214 -3.99 13.83 5.91
C TYR A 214 -4.86 15.06 5.63
N LEU A 215 -4.25 16.24 5.64
CA LEU A 215 -4.97 17.50 5.42
C LEU A 215 -5.49 17.59 3.99
N GLY A 216 -4.73 17.15 3.00
CA GLY A 216 -5.18 17.11 1.61
C GLY A 216 -6.37 16.17 1.39
N ALA A 217 -6.41 15.02 2.07
CA ALA A 217 -7.55 14.11 2.00
C ALA A 217 -8.81 14.72 2.63
N VAL A 218 -8.67 15.36 3.79
CA VAL A 218 -9.76 16.10 4.46
C VAL A 218 -10.31 17.22 3.58
N GLU A 219 -9.42 18.01 2.97
CA GLU A 219 -9.77 19.08 2.05
C GLU A 219 -10.52 18.56 0.81
N ARG A 220 -10.06 17.47 0.20
CA ARG A 220 -10.73 16.84 -0.96
C ARG A 220 -12.12 16.31 -0.65
N LEU A 221 -12.37 15.93 0.61
CA LEU A 221 -13.70 15.53 1.06
C LEU A 221 -14.61 16.72 1.36
N GLY A 222 -14.09 17.96 1.39
CA GLY A 222 -14.84 19.13 1.81
C GLY A 222 -15.24 19.09 3.28
N LEU A 223 -14.49 18.34 4.10
CA LEU A 223 -14.77 18.14 5.52
C LEU A 223 -13.76 18.88 6.39
N ARG A 224 -14.04 18.98 7.69
CA ARG A 224 -13.07 19.43 8.69
C ARG A 224 -12.33 18.23 9.29
N PRO A 225 -11.11 18.43 9.83
CA PRO A 225 -10.36 17.34 10.45
C PRO A 225 -11.14 16.60 11.55
N GLU A 226 -11.96 17.30 12.33
CA GLU A 226 -12.79 16.68 13.38
C GLU A 226 -13.97 15.83 12.87
N GLU A 227 -14.27 15.89 11.57
CA GLU A 227 -15.32 15.09 10.91
C GLU A 227 -14.76 13.83 10.22
N CYS A 228 -13.44 13.66 10.25
CA CYS A 228 -12.73 12.52 9.67
C CYS A 228 -12.08 11.67 10.77
N VAL A 229 -12.17 10.36 10.63
CA VAL A 229 -11.45 9.40 11.50
C VAL A 229 -10.49 8.61 10.63
N LEU A 230 -9.26 8.41 11.10
CA LEU A 230 -8.29 7.57 10.43
C LEU A 230 -8.07 6.26 11.19
N ARG A 231 -8.25 5.14 10.50
CA ARG A 231 -7.86 3.82 10.96
C ARG A 231 -6.47 3.48 10.41
N GLN A 232 -5.50 3.27 11.30
CA GLN A 232 -4.13 2.82 10.98
C GLN A 232 -3.81 1.50 11.66
#